data_AF-A0A956EPT0-F1
#
_entry.id   AF-A0A956EPT0-F1
#
_cell.length_a   1.000
_cell.length_b   1.000
_cell.length_c   1.000
_cell.angle_alpha   90.00
_cell.angle_beta   90.00
_cell.angle_gamma   90.00
#
_symmetry.space_group_name_H-M   'P 1'
#
loop_
_entity.id
_entity.type
_entity.pdbx_description
1 polymer ?
#
loop_
_entity_poly.entity_id
_entity_poly.type
_entity_poly.pdbx_seq_one_letter_code
_entity_poly.pdbx_strand_id
1 'polypeptide(L)'
;QTAVFAAPGFESEVRRIFRRSFACALFSQEIARHRRDNVDDAFTAGLLLDVGYPALLSAGRLIAQRLKCRNRPALIRSAEQLHPKAAATIFRAWNFPERLALVAEFHHADSPPEDVATLVHQAHLACCLTEIVLARQSSAERRDWSAAFEHASLLPLELYPDDVEEIIKQAPRVLDSLGGVV
;
A
#
# COMPACT_ATOMS: atom_id res chain seq x y z
N GLN A 1 -1.54 22.92 -4.77
CA GLN A 1 -1.53 21.73 -3.89
C GLN A 1 -2.53 20.74 -4.48
N THR A 2 -2.12 19.52 -4.81
CA THR A 2 -2.99 18.50 -5.41
C THR A 2 -4.02 18.03 -4.38
N ALA A 3 -5.32 18.25 -4.68
CA ALA A 3 -6.42 18.05 -3.74
C ALA A 3 -6.59 16.60 -3.23
N VAL A 4 -6.02 15.61 -3.94
CA VAL A 4 -6.15 14.17 -3.67
C VAL A 4 -5.68 13.77 -2.27
N PHE A 5 -4.68 14.49 -1.73
CA PHE A 5 -4.13 14.21 -0.41
C PHE A 5 -4.62 15.19 0.67
N ALA A 6 -5.40 16.19 0.30
CA ALA A 6 -6.01 17.12 1.23
C ALA A 6 -7.35 16.54 1.71
N ALA A 7 -7.34 15.84 2.84
CA ALA A 7 -8.54 15.42 3.55
C ALA A 7 -8.58 16.05 4.94
N PRO A 8 -8.96 17.34 5.08
CA PRO A 8 -8.85 17.99 6.37
C PRO A 8 -9.87 17.40 7.37
N GLY A 9 -9.52 17.31 8.64
CA GLY A 9 -10.22 16.51 9.66
C GLY A 9 -9.88 15.01 9.65
N PHE A 10 -9.00 14.57 8.74
CA PHE A 10 -8.47 13.21 8.64
C PHE A 10 -6.94 13.19 8.52
N GLU A 11 -6.26 14.22 9.02
CA GLU A 11 -4.82 14.41 8.89
C GLU A 11 -4.03 13.23 9.47
N SER A 12 -4.50 12.65 10.57
CA SER A 12 -3.93 11.44 11.17
C SER A 12 -4.01 10.23 10.25
N GLU A 13 -5.17 10.00 9.63
CA GLU A 13 -5.41 8.87 8.74
C GLU A 13 -4.63 9.04 7.44
N VAL A 14 -4.61 10.25 6.88
CA VAL A 14 -3.81 10.59 5.70
C VAL A 14 -2.33 10.37 5.98
N ARG A 15 -1.80 10.88 7.10
CA ARG A 15 -0.39 10.67 7.48
C ARG A 15 -0.07 9.19 7.68
N ARG A 16 -0.97 8.42 8.30
CA ARG A 16 -0.82 6.97 8.46
C ARG A 16 -0.71 6.27 7.10
N ILE A 17 -1.63 6.57 6.18
CA ILE A 17 -1.64 5.97 4.85
C ILE A 17 -0.40 6.37 4.06
N PHE A 18 0.02 7.64 4.07
CA PHE A 18 1.27 8.03 3.41
C PHE A 18 2.49 7.25 3.89
N ARG A 19 2.63 7.05 5.22
CA ARG A 19 3.73 6.26 5.78
C ARG A 19 3.64 4.80 5.32
N ARG A 20 2.44 4.23 5.29
CA ARG A 20 2.19 2.88 4.77
C ARG A 20 2.56 2.78 3.29
N SER A 21 2.03 3.65 2.43
CA SER A 21 2.28 3.57 0.98
C SER A 21 3.74 3.81 0.64
N PHE A 22 4.45 4.69 1.36
CA PHE A 22 5.88 4.88 1.15
C PHE A 22 6.71 3.66 1.57
N ALA A 23 6.41 3.04 2.71
CA ALA A 23 7.05 1.79 3.11
C ALA A 23 6.77 0.66 2.10
N CYS A 24 5.52 0.57 1.64
CA CYS A 24 5.09 -0.41 0.65
C CYS A 24 5.80 -0.20 -0.70
N ALA A 25 5.99 1.05 -1.14
CA ALA A 25 6.78 1.39 -2.32
C ALA A 25 8.21 0.86 -2.22
N LEU A 26 8.86 1.07 -1.07
CA LEU A 26 10.24 0.62 -0.84
C LEU A 26 10.32 -0.91 -0.85
N PHE A 27 9.44 -1.61 -0.14
CA PHE A 27 9.43 -3.08 -0.18
C PHE A 27 9.05 -3.64 -1.56
N SER A 28 8.10 -3.03 -2.26
CA SER A 28 7.75 -3.43 -3.63
C SER A 28 8.97 -3.32 -4.56
N GLN A 29 9.76 -2.25 -4.41
CA GLN A 29 11.00 -2.06 -5.15
C GLN A 29 12.05 -3.13 -4.82
N GLU A 30 12.22 -3.49 -3.55
CA GLU A 30 13.13 -4.56 -3.12
C GLU A 30 12.71 -5.92 -3.69
N ILE A 31 11.43 -6.27 -3.57
CA ILE A 31 10.88 -7.52 -4.11
C ILE A 31 11.12 -7.61 -5.63
N ALA A 32 10.79 -6.54 -6.37
CA ALA A 32 11.02 -6.49 -7.81
C ALA A 32 12.51 -6.64 -8.17
N ARG A 33 13.42 -6.12 -7.35
CA ARG A 33 14.87 -6.28 -7.56
C ARG A 33 15.30 -7.75 -7.43
N HIS A 34 14.81 -8.47 -6.43
CA HIS A 34 15.06 -9.91 -6.30
C HIS A 34 14.51 -10.70 -7.48
N ARG A 35 13.34 -10.29 -7.99
CA ARG A 35 12.69 -10.88 -9.16
C ARG A 35 13.30 -10.48 -10.50
N ARG A 36 14.16 -9.47 -10.54
CA ARG A 36 14.65 -8.81 -11.77
C ARG A 36 13.52 -8.25 -12.64
N ASP A 37 12.43 -7.86 -12.00
CA ASP A 37 11.28 -7.21 -12.62
C ASP A 37 11.47 -5.67 -12.69
N ASN A 38 10.51 -4.97 -13.27
CA ASN A 38 10.54 -3.51 -13.36
C ASN A 38 10.34 -2.87 -11.97
N VAL A 39 11.45 -2.41 -11.38
CA VAL A 39 11.48 -1.74 -10.08
C VAL A 39 10.69 -0.44 -10.03
N ASP A 40 10.55 0.28 -11.15
CA ASP A 40 9.83 1.56 -11.21
C ASP A 40 8.32 1.35 -11.20
N ASP A 41 7.83 0.34 -11.92
CA ASP A 41 6.43 -0.06 -11.88
C ASP A 41 6.05 -0.54 -10.47
N ALA A 42 6.88 -1.39 -9.86
CA ALA A 42 6.64 -1.91 -8.52
C ALA A 42 6.66 -0.81 -7.45
N PHE A 43 7.65 0.10 -7.51
CA PHE A 43 7.71 1.25 -6.60
C PHE A 43 6.47 2.15 -6.77
N THR A 44 6.08 2.46 -8.01
CA THR A 44 4.93 3.31 -8.31
C THR A 44 3.62 2.68 -7.84
N ALA A 45 3.43 1.38 -8.10
CA ALA A 45 2.28 0.63 -7.61
C ALA A 45 2.21 0.67 -6.07
N GLY A 46 3.32 0.33 -5.40
CA GLY A 46 3.47 0.39 -3.94
C GLY A 46 3.12 1.75 -3.34
N LEU A 47 3.60 2.83 -3.98
CA LEU A 47 3.44 4.20 -3.50
C LEU A 47 2.00 4.71 -3.60
N LEU A 48 1.26 4.25 -4.61
CA LEU A 48 -0.02 4.83 -4.97
C LEU A 48 -1.22 3.89 -4.81
N LEU A 49 -1.03 2.61 -4.45
CA LEU A 49 -2.13 1.65 -4.29
C LEU A 49 -3.19 2.08 -3.27
N ASP A 50 -2.83 2.91 -2.28
CA ASP A 50 -3.78 3.47 -1.31
C ASP A 50 -4.30 4.87 -1.65
N VAL A 51 -3.92 5.46 -2.79
CA VAL A 51 -4.24 6.87 -3.11
C VAL A 51 -5.75 7.15 -3.14
N GLY A 52 -6.57 6.11 -3.38
CA GLY A 52 -8.01 6.18 -3.30
C GLY A 52 -8.53 6.50 -1.89
N TYR A 53 -7.82 6.10 -0.84
CA TYR A 53 -8.25 6.30 0.55
C TYR A 53 -8.36 7.79 0.94
N PRO A 54 -7.29 8.62 0.84
CA PRO A 54 -7.40 10.05 1.15
C PRO A 54 -8.37 10.78 0.21
N ALA A 55 -8.48 10.36 -1.06
CA ALA A 55 -9.43 10.92 -2.00
C ALA A 55 -10.88 10.69 -1.55
N LEU A 56 -11.21 9.47 -1.10
CA LEU A 56 -12.53 9.11 -0.59
C LEU A 56 -12.87 9.84 0.71
N LEU A 57 -11.90 10.01 1.62
CA LEU A 57 -12.11 10.79 2.84
C LEU A 57 -12.41 12.26 2.53
N SER A 58 -11.66 12.86 1.59
CA SER A 58 -11.88 14.24 1.15
C SER A 58 -13.26 14.42 0.50
N ALA A 59 -13.60 13.55 -0.46
CA ALA A 59 -14.90 13.59 -1.14
C ALA A 59 -16.07 13.32 -0.18
N GLY A 60 -15.96 12.29 0.66
CA GLY A 60 -17.00 11.92 1.60
C GLY A 60 -17.23 12.97 2.67
N ARG A 61 -16.19 13.72 3.10
CA ARG A 61 -16.37 14.89 3.95
C ARG A 61 -17.24 15.96 3.29
N LEU A 62 -16.99 16.28 2.03
CA LEU A 62 -17.77 17.29 1.30
C LEU A 62 -19.24 16.86 1.18
N ILE A 63 -19.49 15.58 0.92
CA ILE A 63 -20.85 15.00 0.87
C ILE A 63 -21.52 15.09 2.25
N ALA A 64 -20.83 14.64 3.31
CA ALA A 64 -21.31 14.69 4.69
C ALA A 64 -21.70 16.10 5.14
N GLN A 65 -20.90 17.11 4.76
CA GLN A 65 -21.21 18.52 5.03
C GLN A 65 -22.48 18.99 4.32
N ARG A 66 -22.65 18.65 3.03
CA ARG A 66 -23.83 19.03 2.24
C ARG A 66 -25.11 18.37 2.77
N LEU A 67 -25.03 17.09 3.15
CA LEU A 67 -26.17 16.32 3.66
C LEU A 67 -26.43 16.54 5.15
N LYS A 68 -25.61 17.34 5.84
CA LYS A 68 -25.65 17.53 7.31
C LYS A 68 -25.60 16.21 8.09
N CYS A 69 -25.06 15.14 7.49
CA CYS A 69 -24.87 13.85 8.13
C CYS A 69 -23.39 13.70 8.50
N ARG A 70 -23.10 13.49 9.79
CA ARG A 70 -21.71 13.32 10.26
C ARG A 70 -21.57 11.96 10.91
N ASN A 71 -21.11 10.99 10.13
CA ASN A 71 -20.72 9.68 10.65
C ASN A 71 -19.28 9.38 10.21
N ARG A 72 -18.33 9.93 10.97
CA ARG A 72 -16.90 9.77 10.72
C ARG A 72 -16.47 8.29 10.66
N PRO A 73 -16.91 7.41 11.59
CA PRO A 73 -16.60 5.99 11.49
C PRO A 73 -17.11 5.33 10.21
N ALA A 74 -18.34 5.64 9.76
CA ALA A 74 -18.88 5.09 8.52
C ALA A 74 -18.08 5.56 7.29
N LEU A 75 -17.64 6.81 7.27
CA LEU A 75 -16.81 7.33 6.18
C LEU A 75 -15.45 6.61 6.12
N ILE A 76 -14.80 6.40 7.27
CA ILE A 76 -13.53 5.66 7.33
C ILE A 76 -13.71 4.24 6.82
N ARG A 77 -14.70 3.50 7.33
CA ARG A 77 -14.98 2.13 6.86
C ARG A 77 -15.26 2.08 5.36
N SER A 78 -16.00 3.08 4.84
CA SER A 78 -16.27 3.16 3.39
C SER A 78 -14.99 3.42 2.60
N ALA A 79 -14.11 4.30 3.09
CA ALA A 79 -12.81 4.55 2.48
C ALA A 79 -11.92 3.30 2.51
N GLU A 80 -11.88 2.57 3.63
CA GLU A 80 -11.15 1.30 3.75
C GLU A 80 -11.66 0.25 2.75
N GLN A 81 -12.97 0.16 2.51
CA GLN A 81 -13.51 -0.82 1.58
C GLN A 81 -13.37 -0.43 0.12
N LEU A 82 -13.46 0.87 -0.20
CA LEU A 82 -13.56 1.35 -1.58
C LEU A 82 -12.24 1.90 -2.13
N HIS A 83 -11.21 2.07 -1.30
CA HIS A 83 -9.93 2.63 -1.77
C HIS A 83 -9.29 1.89 -2.95
N PRO A 84 -9.38 0.54 -3.12
CA PRO A 84 -8.73 -0.12 -4.24
C PRO A 84 -9.34 0.33 -5.58
N LYS A 85 -10.67 0.36 -5.66
CA LYS A 85 -11.42 0.82 -6.84
C LYS A 85 -11.21 2.31 -7.10
N ALA A 86 -11.18 3.11 -6.04
CA ALA A 86 -10.90 4.54 -6.16
C ALA A 86 -9.46 4.80 -6.63
N ALA A 87 -8.48 4.05 -6.14
CA ALA A 87 -7.10 4.12 -6.58
C ALA A 87 -6.99 3.77 -8.06
N ALA A 88 -7.57 2.65 -8.51
CA ALA A 88 -7.59 2.27 -9.92
C ALA A 88 -8.19 3.36 -10.82
N THR A 89 -9.29 3.99 -10.37
CA THR A 89 -9.90 5.14 -11.07
C THR A 89 -8.95 6.33 -11.17
N ILE A 90 -8.21 6.64 -10.09
CA ILE A 90 -7.20 7.71 -10.06
C ILE A 90 -6.03 7.39 -10.99
N PHE A 91 -5.52 6.15 -10.99
CA PHE A 91 -4.45 5.72 -11.90
C PHE A 91 -4.84 5.96 -13.37
N ARG A 92 -6.04 5.53 -13.77
CA ARG A 92 -6.58 5.75 -15.12
C ARG A 92 -6.72 7.24 -15.43
N ALA A 93 -7.25 8.03 -14.48
CA ALA A 93 -7.38 9.48 -14.64
C ALA A 93 -6.03 10.22 -14.76
N TRP A 94 -4.96 9.65 -14.18
CA TRP A 94 -3.59 10.14 -14.30
C TRP A 94 -2.83 9.56 -15.50
N ASN A 95 -3.50 8.79 -16.37
CA ASN A 95 -2.94 8.14 -17.55
C ASN A 95 -1.77 7.17 -17.24
N PHE A 96 -1.78 6.52 -16.08
CA PHE A 96 -0.87 5.40 -15.83
C PHE A 96 -1.26 4.18 -16.69
N PRO A 97 -0.32 3.28 -17.00
CA PRO A 97 -0.61 2.02 -17.66
C PRO A 97 -1.71 1.22 -16.94
N GLU A 98 -2.62 0.60 -17.71
CA GLU A 98 -3.78 -0.14 -17.14
C GLU A 98 -3.34 -1.21 -16.14
N ARG A 99 -2.21 -1.88 -16.38
CA ARG A 99 -1.64 -2.85 -15.43
C ARG A 99 -1.49 -2.31 -14.01
N LEU A 100 -1.12 -1.03 -13.84
CA LEU A 100 -0.95 -0.43 -12.53
C LEU A 100 -2.29 -0.09 -11.88
N ALA A 101 -3.29 0.28 -12.68
CA ALA A 101 -4.66 0.46 -12.21
C ALA A 101 -5.25 -0.87 -11.72
N LEU A 102 -5.01 -1.96 -12.44
CA LEU A 102 -5.44 -3.31 -12.03
C LEU A 102 -4.74 -3.76 -10.75
N VAL A 103 -3.44 -3.49 -10.59
CA VAL A 103 -2.74 -3.78 -9.32
C VAL A 103 -3.40 -3.04 -8.16
N ALA A 104 -3.66 -1.74 -8.32
CA ALA A 104 -4.37 -0.97 -7.30
C ALA A 104 -5.79 -1.51 -7.02
N GLU A 105 -6.49 -2.04 -8.03
CA GLU A 105 -7.84 -2.61 -7.86
C GLU A 105 -7.84 -3.97 -7.13
N PHE A 106 -6.85 -4.82 -7.44
CA PHE A 106 -6.81 -6.22 -7.03
C PHE A 106 -5.78 -6.53 -5.93
N HIS A 107 -5.13 -5.53 -5.32
CA HIS A 107 -4.14 -5.74 -4.26
C HIS A 107 -4.68 -6.31 -2.92
N HIS A 108 -5.99 -6.57 -2.81
CA HIS A 108 -6.58 -7.38 -1.72
C HIS A 108 -7.22 -8.69 -2.21
N ALA A 109 -7.16 -8.99 -3.51
CA ALA A 109 -7.84 -10.14 -4.09
C ALA A 109 -6.95 -11.40 -4.03
N ASP A 110 -7.49 -12.49 -3.51
CA ASP A 110 -6.79 -13.78 -3.44
C ASP A 110 -6.45 -14.37 -4.83
N SER A 111 -7.21 -13.98 -5.85
CA SER A 111 -7.07 -14.44 -7.23
C SER A 111 -7.12 -13.25 -8.20
N PRO A 112 -5.97 -12.60 -8.48
CA PRO A 112 -5.89 -11.50 -9.43
C PRO A 112 -5.94 -11.99 -10.90
N PRO A 113 -6.21 -11.08 -11.86
CA PRO A 113 -6.09 -11.39 -13.28
C PRO A 113 -4.68 -11.87 -13.64
N GLU A 114 -4.59 -12.90 -14.50
CA GLU A 114 -3.33 -13.60 -14.82
C GLU A 114 -2.25 -12.67 -15.39
N ASP A 115 -2.64 -11.69 -16.20
CA ASP A 115 -1.76 -10.73 -16.85
C ASP A 115 -1.07 -9.74 -15.89
N VAL A 116 -1.60 -9.57 -14.67
CA VAL A 116 -1.04 -8.71 -13.62
C VAL A 116 -0.72 -9.46 -12.33
N ALA A 117 -0.89 -10.78 -12.31
CA ALA A 117 -0.80 -11.60 -11.11
C ALA A 117 0.55 -11.43 -10.40
N THR A 118 1.67 -11.43 -11.13
CA THR A 118 3.01 -11.21 -10.56
C THR A 118 3.09 -9.87 -9.83
N LEU A 119 2.66 -8.78 -10.45
CA LEU A 119 2.74 -7.44 -9.86
C LEU A 119 1.77 -7.27 -8.68
N VAL A 120 0.62 -7.96 -8.70
CA VAL A 120 -0.29 -8.03 -7.55
C VAL A 120 0.34 -8.80 -6.39
N HIS A 121 0.96 -9.95 -6.65
CA HIS A 121 1.65 -10.74 -5.63
C HIS A 121 2.82 -9.97 -5.00
N GLN A 122 3.55 -9.18 -5.80
CA GLN A 122 4.58 -8.27 -5.28
C GLN A 122 3.97 -7.23 -4.33
N ALA A 123 2.88 -6.58 -4.74
CA ALA A 123 2.19 -5.59 -3.92
C ALA A 123 1.61 -6.21 -2.63
N HIS A 124 1.09 -7.44 -2.68
CA HIS A 124 0.59 -8.16 -1.51
C HIS A 124 1.69 -8.44 -0.49
N LEU A 125 2.82 -9.02 -0.95
CA LEU A 125 3.96 -9.29 -0.08
C LEU A 125 4.53 -7.99 0.49
N ALA A 126 4.63 -6.93 -0.31
CA ALA A 126 5.06 -5.61 0.15
C ALA A 126 4.12 -5.02 1.21
N CYS A 127 2.80 -5.19 1.05
CA CYS A 127 1.81 -4.82 2.07
C CYS A 127 2.04 -5.59 3.37
N CYS A 128 2.25 -6.91 3.30
CA CYS A 128 2.54 -7.73 4.49
C CYS A 128 3.79 -7.24 5.23
N LEU A 129 4.91 -7.06 4.52
CA LEU A 129 6.16 -6.54 5.08
C LEU A 129 5.99 -5.14 5.68
N THR A 130 5.16 -4.31 5.06
CA THR A 130 4.83 -2.97 5.54
C THR A 130 4.08 -3.01 6.87
N GLU A 131 3.06 -3.86 7.00
CA GLU A 131 2.33 -3.99 8.26
C GLU A 131 3.25 -4.47 9.39
N ILE A 132 4.12 -5.44 9.10
CA ILE A 132 5.12 -5.93 10.08
C ILE A 132 6.10 -4.82 10.48
N VAL A 133 6.64 -4.06 9.51
CA VAL A 133 7.65 -3.04 9.81
C VAL A 133 7.06 -1.86 10.61
N LEU A 134 5.80 -1.50 10.33
CA LEU A 134 5.11 -0.38 10.95
C LEU A 134 4.36 -0.73 12.24
N ALA A 135 4.21 -2.01 12.56
CA ALA A 135 3.61 -2.46 13.82
C ALA A 135 4.28 -1.79 15.02
N ARG A 136 3.47 -1.19 15.90
CA ARG A 136 3.97 -0.56 17.13
C ARG A 136 4.44 -1.67 18.07
N GLN A 137 5.74 -1.69 18.36
CA GLN A 137 6.29 -2.62 19.34
C GLN A 137 6.23 -2.01 20.75
N SER A 138 5.82 -2.82 21.72
CA SER A 138 5.69 -2.46 23.14
C SER A 138 6.96 -2.73 23.95
N SER A 139 7.97 -3.41 23.40
CA SER A 139 9.20 -3.78 24.11
C SER A 139 10.39 -3.95 23.15
N ALA A 140 11.59 -4.19 23.70
CA ALA A 140 12.87 -4.38 22.98
C ALA A 140 12.98 -5.70 22.17
N GLU A 141 11.86 -6.36 21.87
CA GLU A 141 11.82 -7.59 21.08
C GLU A 141 11.89 -7.28 19.58
N ARG A 142 12.61 -8.13 18.85
CA ARG A 142 12.74 -8.02 17.38
C ARG A 142 11.35 -8.16 16.74
N ARG A 143 11.17 -7.58 15.55
CA ARG A 143 9.95 -7.75 14.76
C ARG A 143 9.72 -9.23 14.46
N ASP A 144 8.49 -9.68 14.65
CA ASP A 144 8.06 -11.01 14.23
C ASP A 144 7.79 -11.00 12.73
N TRP A 145 8.63 -11.72 11.99
CA TRP A 145 8.55 -11.84 10.53
C TRP A 145 7.95 -13.17 10.08
N SER A 146 7.44 -14.01 10.99
CA SER A 146 6.86 -15.33 10.66
C SER A 146 5.84 -15.25 9.52
N ALA A 147 4.93 -14.28 9.58
CA ALA A 147 3.93 -14.05 8.54
C ALA A 147 4.53 -13.75 7.14
N ALA A 148 5.74 -13.18 7.05
CA ALA A 148 6.41 -12.94 5.78
C ALA A 148 6.90 -14.25 5.14
N PHE A 149 7.37 -15.21 5.95
CA PHE A 149 7.84 -16.53 5.48
C PHE A 149 6.70 -17.50 5.14
N GLU A 150 5.50 -17.25 5.65
CA GLU A 150 4.29 -18.04 5.38
C GLU A 150 3.39 -17.41 4.31
N HIS A 151 3.83 -16.29 3.72
CA HIS A 151 2.98 -15.50 2.84
C HIS A 151 2.65 -16.22 1.53
N ALA A 152 1.38 -16.23 1.12
CA ALA A 152 0.90 -16.96 -0.05
C ALA A 152 1.53 -16.51 -1.39
N SER A 153 2.04 -15.27 -1.44
CA SER A 153 2.72 -14.73 -2.62
C SER A 153 4.16 -15.22 -2.81
N LEU A 154 4.76 -15.94 -1.85
CA LEU A 154 6.13 -16.43 -2.00
C LEU A 154 6.28 -17.43 -3.16
N LEU A 155 5.37 -18.41 -3.25
CA LEU A 155 5.42 -19.43 -4.29
C LEU A 155 5.19 -18.86 -5.71
N PRO A 156 4.15 -18.04 -5.98
CA PRO A 156 3.97 -17.39 -7.28
C PRO A 156 5.12 -16.45 -7.69
N LEU A 157 5.84 -15.91 -6.72
CA LEU A 157 7.02 -15.08 -6.96
C LEU A 157 8.31 -15.90 -6.99
N GLU A 158 8.27 -17.20 -6.72
CA GLU A 158 9.48 -18.05 -6.59
C GLU A 158 10.52 -17.43 -5.64
N LEU A 159 10.05 -16.82 -4.54
CA LEU A 159 10.91 -16.27 -3.50
C LEU A 159 11.12 -17.33 -2.43
N TYR A 160 12.37 -17.63 -2.14
CA TYR A 160 12.77 -18.61 -1.14
C TYR A 160 13.06 -17.92 0.20
N PRO A 161 13.18 -18.66 1.32
CA PRO A 161 13.47 -18.06 2.62
C PRO A 161 14.67 -17.11 2.62
N ASP A 162 15.75 -17.46 1.92
CA ASP A 162 16.95 -16.61 1.81
C ASP A 162 16.64 -15.26 1.12
N ASP A 163 15.78 -15.24 0.09
CA ASP A 163 15.34 -13.99 -0.54
C ASP A 163 14.54 -13.12 0.43
N VAL A 164 13.63 -13.75 1.19
CA VAL A 164 12.81 -13.05 2.20
C VAL A 164 13.71 -12.46 3.29
N GLU A 165 14.74 -13.18 3.74
CA GLU A 165 15.74 -12.67 4.69
C GLU A 165 16.48 -11.45 4.15
N GLU A 166 16.94 -11.49 2.89
CA GLU A 166 17.61 -10.35 2.25
C GLU A 166 16.70 -9.13 2.11
N ILE A 167 15.42 -9.34 1.77
CA ILE A 167 14.42 -8.27 1.71
C ILE A 167 14.19 -7.68 3.12
N ILE A 168 14.07 -8.52 4.15
CA ILE A 168 13.86 -8.07 5.55
C ILE A 168 15.06 -7.25 6.06
N LYS A 169 16.29 -7.53 5.60
CA LYS A 169 17.48 -6.72 5.95
C LYS A 169 17.36 -5.26 5.51
N GLN A 170 16.44 -4.94 4.60
CA GLN A 170 16.14 -3.57 4.17
C GLN A 170 15.21 -2.81 5.12
N ALA A 171 14.60 -3.48 6.11
CA ALA A 171 13.66 -2.86 7.04
C ALA A 171 14.22 -1.63 7.80
N PRO A 172 15.48 -1.61 8.28
CA PRO A 172 16.07 -0.41 8.88
C PRO A 172 16.12 0.77 7.90
N ARG A 173 16.55 0.53 6.64
CA ARG A 173 16.59 1.54 5.58
C ARG A 173 15.19 2.11 5.30
N VAL A 174 14.17 1.26 5.28
CA VAL A 174 12.76 1.67 5.11
C VAL A 174 12.32 2.56 6.26
N LEU A 175 12.61 2.18 7.51
CA LEU A 175 12.27 2.96 8.70
C LEU A 175 12.97 4.32 8.75
N ASP A 176 14.26 4.37 8.42
CA ASP A 176 15.03 5.61 8.36
C ASP A 176 14.46 6.55 7.30
N SER A 177 14.09 6.02 6.13
CA SER A 177 13.47 6.78 5.05
C SER A 177 12.13 7.39 5.48
N LEU A 178 11.35 6.71 6.33
CA LEU A 178 10.10 7.23 6.89
C LEU A 178 10.30 8.32 7.95
N GLY A 179 11.49 8.43 8.55
CA GLY A 179 11.86 9.50 9.47
C GLY A 179 11.98 10.86 8.77
N GLY A 180 12.35 10.86 7.48
CA GLY A 180 12.34 12.06 6.63
C GLY A 180 10.97 12.42 6.06
N VAL A 181 9.96 11.54 6.20
CA VAL A 181 8.59 11.74 5.72
C VAL A 181 7.69 12.13 6.89
N VAL A 182 7.89 13.32 7.46
CA VAL A 182 6.99 13.94 8.46
C VAL A 182 6.92 15.45 8.29
#